data_AF-A0A7X8VTP3-F1
#
_entry.id   AF-A0A7X8VTP3-F1
#
_cell.length_a   1.000
_cell.length_b   1.000
_cell.length_c   1.000
_cell.angle_alpha   90.00
_cell.angle_beta   90.00
_cell.angle_gamma   90.00
#
_symmetry.space_group_name_H-M   'P 1'
#
loop_
_entity.id
_entity.type
_entity.pdbx_description
1 polymer ?
#
loop_
_entity_poly.entity_id
_entity_poly.type
_entity_poly.pdbx_seq_one_letter_code
_entity_poly.pdbx_strand_id
1 'polypeptide(L)' 'DGALADIYSTAIYLLTIDEGVEFVNQTPGLEAVWYKTDGTLVYSENFEDKYLHLLPEA' A
#
# COMPACT_ATOMS: atom_id res chain seq x y z
N ASP A 1 -2.79 12.99 3.16
CA ASP A 1 -2.87 14.13 2.23
C ASP A 1 -2.99 13.56 0.82
N GLY A 2 -3.99 13.99 0.06
CA GLY A 2 -4.25 13.44 -1.28
C GLY A 2 -3.13 13.73 -2.30
N ALA A 3 -2.49 14.90 -2.21
CA ALA A 3 -1.39 15.25 -3.13
C ALA A 3 -0.15 14.40 -2.88
N LEU A 4 0.14 14.11 -1.61
CA LEU A 4 1.21 13.17 -1.23
C LEU A 4 0.91 11.75 -1.69
N ALA A 5 -0.34 11.29 -1.55
CA ALA A 5 -0.73 9.96 -2.02
C ALA A 5 -0.55 9.80 -3.54
N ASP A 6 -0.88 10.84 -4.33
CA ASP A 6 -0.74 10.83 -5.78
C ASP A 6 0.72 10.68 -6.21
N ILE A 7 1.61 11.53 -5.68
CA ILE A 7 3.04 11.46 -6.02
C ILE A 7 3.69 10.15 -5.53
N TYR A 8 3.34 9.67 -4.33
CA TYR A 8 3.90 8.42 -3.81
C TYR A 8 3.39 7.20 -4.58
N SER A 9 2.12 7.16 -4.99
CA SER A 9 1.60 6.06 -5.79
C SER A 9 2.35 5.88 -7.11
N THR A 10 2.74 7.00 -7.75
CA THR A 10 3.58 6.98 -8.95
C THR A 10 5.01 6.54 -8.63
N ALA A 11 5.60 7.04 -7.53
CA ALA A 11 6.95 6.67 -7.13
C ALA A 11 7.09 5.16 -6.84
N ILE A 12 6.17 4.59 -6.04
CA ILE A 12 6.21 3.17 -5.67
C ILE A 12 5.82 2.25 -6.83
N TYR A 13 5.05 2.73 -7.82
CA TYR A 13 4.75 1.96 -9.03
C TYR A 13 6.00 1.66 -9.87
N LEU A 14 7.04 2.49 -9.77
CA LEU A 14 8.30 2.30 -10.49
C LEU A 14 9.29 1.37 -9.77
N LEU A 15 8.96 0.92 -8.56
CA LEU A 15 9.77 0.01 -7.75
C LEU A 15 9.28 -1.43 -7.91
N THR A 16 10.10 -2.38 -7.47
CA THR A 16 9.57 -3.73 -7.19
C THR A 16 8.60 -3.68 -6.01
N ILE A 17 7.74 -4.69 -5.88
CA ILE A 17 6.77 -4.75 -4.77
C ILE A 17 7.51 -4.73 -3.42
N ASP A 18 8.60 -5.49 -3.28
CA ASP A 18 9.34 -5.58 -2.02
C ASP A 18 9.96 -4.23 -1.64
N GLU A 19 10.59 -3.52 -2.58
CA GLU A 19 11.13 -2.17 -2.38
C GLU A 19 10.02 -1.16 -2.05
N GLY A 20 8.87 -1.27 -2.72
CA GLY A 20 7.70 -0.43 -2.47
C GLY A 20 7.15 -0.64 -1.06
N VAL A 21 7.06 -1.89 -0.60
CA VAL A 21 6.62 -2.23 0.76
C VAL A 21 7.61 -1.69 1.79
N GLU A 22 8.91 -1.88 1.58
CA GLU A 22 9.94 -1.34 2.49
C GLU A 22 9.85 0.20 2.60
N PHE A 23 9.73 0.88 1.46
CA PHE A 23 9.58 2.34 1.43
C PHE A 23 8.34 2.82 2.20
N VAL A 24 7.19 2.16 1.98
CA VAL A 24 5.94 2.52 2.65
C VAL A 24 6.03 2.28 4.16
N ASN A 25 6.54 1.12 4.59
CA ASN A 25 6.67 0.78 6.01
C ASN A 25 7.63 1.73 6.76
N GLN A 26 8.63 2.30 6.07
CA GLN A 26 9.55 3.29 6.64
C GLN A 26 9.01 4.73 6.59
N THR A 27 7.87 4.98 5.93
CA THR A 27 7.29 6.32 5.76
C THR A 27 6.13 6.53 6.75
N PRO A 28 6.28 7.38 7.79
CA PRO A 28 5.24 7.56 8.80
C PRO A 28 3.92 8.07 8.22
N GLY A 29 2.84 7.34 8.50
CA GLY A 29 1.49 7.70 8.09
C GLY A 29 1.16 7.41 6.62
N LEU A 30 2.03 6.69 5.91
CA LEU A 30 1.76 6.15 4.58
C LEU A 30 1.41 4.66 4.70
N GLU A 31 0.38 4.25 3.97
CA GLU A 31 0.00 2.84 3.83
C GLU A 31 -0.37 2.59 2.37
N ALA A 32 -0.23 1.36 1.91
CA ALA A 32 -0.47 1.01 0.52
C ALA A 32 -0.97 -0.43 0.34
N VAL A 33 -1.64 -0.65 -0.78
CA VAL A 33 -2.14 -1.95 -1.22
C VAL A 33 -1.67 -2.17 -2.66
N TRP A 34 -1.12 -3.35 -2.92
CA TRP A 34 -0.80 -3.82 -4.27
C TRP A 34 -1.72 -4.97 -4.65
N TYR A 35 -2.41 -4.82 -5.78
CA TYR A 35 -3.18 -5.90 -6.40
C TYR A 35 -2.38 -6.47 -7.57
N LYS A 36 -1.88 -7.69 -7.41
CA LYS A 36 -1.08 -8.36 -8.43
C LYS A 36 -1.99 -8.89 -9.55
N THR A 37 -1.38 -9.14 -10.71
CA THR A 37 -2.08 -9.67 -11.89
C THR A 37 -2.62 -11.09 -11.70
N ASP A 38 -2.08 -11.84 -10.74
CA ASP A 38 -2.57 -13.17 -10.34
C ASP A 38 -3.71 -13.12 -9.31
N GLY A 39 -4.16 -11.92 -8.91
CA GLY A 39 -5.20 -11.73 -7.92
C GLY A 39 -4.70 -11.69 -6.46
N THR A 40 -3.40 -11.84 -6.24
CA THR A 40 -2.81 -11.73 -4.89
C THR A 40 -2.79 -10.28 -4.42
N LEU A 41 -3.21 -10.05 -3.17
CA LEU A 41 -3.06 -8.76 -2.49
C LEU A 41 -1.78 -8.75 -1.64
N VAL A 42 -1.07 -7.63 -1.66
CA VAL A 42 0.05 -7.33 -0.74
C VAL A 42 -0.26 -6.01 -0.05
N TYR A 43 0.08 -5.93 1.22
CA TYR A 43 -0.23 -4.81 2.10
C TYR A 43 1.05 -4.30 2.76
N SER A 44 1.07 -3.01 3.10
CA SER A 44 2.00 -2.51 4.12
C SER A 44 1.71 -3.15 5.48
N GLU A 45 2.72 -3.24 6.35
CA GLU A 45 2.71 -4.06 7.58
C GLU A 45 1.51 -3.81 8.49
N ASN A 46 1.02 -2.58 8.56
CA ASN A 46 -0.05 -2.20 9.47
C ASN A 46 -1.42 -2.10 8.80
N PHE A 47 -1.51 -2.29 7.48
CA PHE A 47 -2.73 -1.96 6.75
C PHE A 47 -3.89 -2.89 7.13
N GLU A 48 -3.61 -4.20 7.20
CA GLU A 48 -4.66 -5.17 7.49
C GLU A 48 -5.27 -4.96 8.88
N ASP A 49 -4.41 -4.83 9.90
CA ASP A 49 -4.81 -4.65 11.30
C ASP A 49 -5.55 -3.33 11.58
N LYS A 50 -5.30 -2.29 10.78
CA LYS A 50 -5.89 -0.96 11.01
C LYS A 50 -7.08 -0.67 10.12
N TYR A 51 -7.13 -1.24 8.92
CA TYR A 51 -8.07 -0.78 7.87
C TYR A 51 -8.87 -1.91 7.22
N LEU A 52 -8.50 -3.18 7.34
CA LEU A 52 -9.28 -4.26 6.68
C LEU A 52 -10.64 -4.50 7.35
N HIS A 53 -10.78 -4.24 8.64
CA HIS A 53 -12.06 -4.35 9.37
C HIS A 53 -13.12 -3.33 8.89
N LEU A 54 -12.74 -2.40 8.01
CA LEU A 54 -13.59 -1.33 7.51
C LEU A 54 -14.20 -1.63 6.13
N LEU A 55 -13.80 -2.72 5.48
CA LEU A 55 -14.36 -3.12 4.19
C LEU A 55 -15.53 -4.08 4.44
N PRO A 56 -16.77 -3.76 4.04
CA PRO A 56 -17.87 -4.72 4.11
C PRO A 56 -17.52 -5.95 3.27
N GLU A 57 -17.86 -7.13 3.77
CA GLU A 57 -17.71 -8.38 3.00
C GLU A 57 -18.35 -8.20 1.61
N ALA A 58 -17.61 -8.60 0.59
CA ALA A 58 -17.95 -8.44 -0.83
C ALA A 58 -19.23 -9.18 -1.22
#